data_AF-A0A9D2EFS8-F1
#
_entry.id   AF-A0A9D2EFS8-F1
#
_cell.length_a   1.000
_cell.length_b   1.000
_cell.length_c   1.000
_cell.angle_alpha   90.00
_cell.angle_beta   90.00
_cell.angle_gamma   90.00
#
_symmetry.space_group_name_H-M   'P 1'
#
loop_
_entity.id
_entity.type
_entity.pdbx_description
1 polymer ?
#
loop_
_entity_poly.entity_id
_entity_poly.type
_entity_poly.pdbx_seq_one_letter_code
_entity_poly.pdbx_strand_id
1 'polypeptide(L)'
;MAPAARRQRDLMSRRRDYSEADVRVRPNRRGTRPRSKQRPAHADAVPGLVTAVDRGRYQVLTETGVPVVAITARELGRGAVVVGDRVDVVGDVSGTTDTLARVVRVQERTTVLRRSAEDSVSTERVIVANADQLVIVTALADPEPRPRMVDRCLVAAFDAGMDA
;
A
#
# COMPACT_ATOMS: atom_id res chain seq x y z
N MET A 1 -34.90 62.66 65.74
CA MET A 1 -36.08 62.53 64.86
C MET A 1 -35.61 61.89 63.55
N ALA A 2 -35.99 60.62 63.37
CA ALA A 2 -35.88 59.73 62.20
C ALA A 2 -34.48 59.43 61.55
N PRO A 3 -34.20 58.17 61.13
CA PRO A 3 -32.85 57.69 60.84
C PRO A 3 -32.52 57.59 59.34
N ALA A 4 -31.23 57.71 59.02
CA ALA A 4 -30.70 57.47 57.68
C ALA A 4 -30.75 55.97 57.32
N ALA A 5 -31.44 55.66 56.22
CA ALA A 5 -31.62 54.31 55.73
C ALA A 5 -30.28 53.66 55.31
N ARG A 6 -30.02 52.47 55.86
CA ARG A 6 -28.95 51.56 55.44
C ARG A 6 -29.11 51.19 53.96
N ARG A 7 -28.15 51.57 53.12
CA ARG A 7 -27.90 50.86 51.84
C ARG A 7 -26.80 49.84 52.08
N GLN A 8 -27.23 48.63 52.42
CA GLN A 8 -26.37 47.45 52.39
C GLN A 8 -26.15 47.12 50.92
N ARG A 9 -24.99 47.52 50.37
CA ARG A 9 -24.56 47.07 49.05
C ARG A 9 -24.15 45.63 49.19
N ASP A 10 -25.02 44.76 48.73
CA ASP A 10 -24.85 43.32 48.67
C ASP A 10 -23.68 42.98 47.74
N LEU A 11 -22.49 42.85 48.31
CA LEU A 11 -21.30 42.29 47.66
C LEU A 11 -21.40 40.77 47.69
N MET A 12 -22.49 40.22 47.15
CA MET A 12 -22.52 38.82 46.74
C MET A 12 -21.82 38.72 45.40
N SER A 13 -20.57 38.26 45.47
CA SER A 13 -19.85 37.68 44.35
C SER A 13 -20.81 36.79 43.54
N ARG A 14 -21.24 37.27 42.37
CA ARG A 14 -21.81 36.41 41.34
C ARG A 14 -20.70 35.46 40.93
N ARG A 15 -20.56 34.34 41.63
CA ARG A 15 -19.86 33.16 41.12
C ARG A 15 -20.50 32.90 39.76
N ARG A 16 -19.72 33.09 38.70
CA ARG A 16 -20.17 32.68 37.37
C ARG A 16 -20.32 31.18 37.43
N ASP A 17 -21.55 30.69 37.32
CA ASP A 17 -21.82 29.28 37.13
C ASP A 17 -21.31 28.93 35.73
N TYR A 18 -20.10 28.38 35.68
CA TYR A 18 -19.54 27.84 34.45
C TYR A 18 -20.33 26.58 34.10
N SER A 19 -21.03 26.60 32.98
CA SER A 19 -21.71 25.43 32.44
C SER A 19 -20.80 24.71 31.44
N GLU A 20 -21.05 23.43 31.16
CA GLU A 20 -20.31 22.69 30.12
C GLU A 20 -20.41 23.34 28.73
N ALA A 21 -21.41 24.21 28.50
CA ALA A 21 -21.57 24.99 27.28
C ALA A 21 -20.58 26.17 27.17
N ASP A 22 -19.94 26.58 28.27
CA ASP A 22 -18.93 27.65 28.29
C ASP A 22 -17.52 27.14 27.87
N VAL A 23 -17.40 25.82 27.64
CA VAL A 23 -16.17 25.21 27.14
C VAL A 23 -15.99 25.59 25.67
N ARG A 24 -15.10 26.56 25.42
CA ARG A 24 -14.56 26.77 24.06
C ARG A 24 -13.81 25.51 23.66
N VAL A 25 -14.36 24.77 22.70
CA VAL A 25 -13.67 23.67 22.01
C VAL A 25 -12.40 24.26 21.40
N ARG A 26 -11.25 24.07 22.06
CA ARG A 26 -9.96 24.42 21.47
C ARG A 26 -9.86 23.64 20.16
N PRO A 27 -9.67 24.30 19.01
CA PRO A 27 -9.25 23.61 17.81
C PRO A 27 -8.04 22.77 18.19
N ASN A 28 -8.08 21.48 17.86
CA ASN A 28 -7.03 20.54 18.24
C ASN A 28 -5.67 21.17 17.90
N ARG A 29 -4.71 21.21 18.84
CA ARG A 29 -3.44 21.97 18.70
C ARG A 29 -2.65 21.62 17.42
N ARG A 30 -2.97 20.47 16.81
CA ARG A 30 -2.38 19.94 15.58
C ARG A 30 -3.15 20.24 14.29
N GLY A 31 -4.32 20.86 14.31
CA GLY A 31 -5.10 21.15 13.10
C GLY A 31 -5.45 19.93 12.24
N THR A 32 -5.26 18.71 12.75
CA THR A 32 -5.42 17.49 11.98
C THR A 32 -6.89 17.11 11.97
N ARG A 33 -7.50 17.26 10.80
CA ARG A 33 -8.82 16.69 10.53
C ARG A 33 -8.76 15.20 10.90
N PRO A 34 -9.74 14.67 11.66
CA PRO A 34 -9.80 13.24 11.96
C PRO A 34 -9.64 12.44 10.67
N ARG A 35 -8.77 11.42 10.70
CA ARG A 35 -8.62 10.53 9.54
C ARG A 35 -10.00 9.99 9.19
N SER A 36 -10.48 10.29 7.97
CA SER A 36 -11.76 9.76 7.52
C SER A 36 -11.70 8.23 7.58
N LYS A 37 -12.74 7.62 8.15
CA LYS A 37 -12.92 6.16 8.09
C LYS A 37 -13.31 5.71 6.68
N GLN A 38 -13.89 6.62 5.89
CA GLN A 38 -14.15 6.43 4.47
C GLN A 38 -12.83 6.49 3.71
N ARG A 39 -12.56 5.42 2.98
CA ARG A 39 -11.39 5.29 2.12
C ARG A 39 -11.65 5.99 0.78
N PRO A 40 -10.60 6.52 0.12
CA PRO A 40 -10.73 7.01 -1.24
C PRO A 40 -11.16 5.86 -2.16
N ALA A 41 -12.06 6.13 -3.10
CA ALA A 41 -12.49 5.15 -4.08
C ALA A 41 -11.43 4.87 -5.16
N HIS A 42 -10.42 5.75 -5.29
CA HIS A 42 -9.38 5.68 -6.32
C HIS A 42 -9.95 5.52 -7.74
N ALA A 43 -11.03 6.26 -8.04
CA ALA A 43 -11.74 6.17 -9.31
C ALA A 43 -10.89 6.63 -10.52
N ASP A 44 -9.83 7.38 -10.26
CA ASP A 44 -8.83 7.89 -11.19
C ASP A 44 -7.60 6.98 -11.31
N ALA A 45 -7.64 5.76 -10.74
CA ALA A 45 -6.51 4.86 -10.80
C ALA A 45 -6.25 4.38 -12.24
N VAL A 46 -5.00 4.50 -12.65
CA VAL A 46 -4.51 4.06 -13.95
C VAL A 46 -3.95 2.64 -13.82
N PRO A 47 -4.36 1.69 -14.66
CA PRO A 47 -3.79 0.34 -14.65
C PRO A 47 -2.34 0.30 -15.16
N GLY A 48 -1.57 -0.67 -14.66
CA GLY A 48 -0.21 -0.92 -15.10
C GLY A 48 0.34 -2.28 -14.67
N LEU A 49 1.51 -2.61 -15.19
CA LEU A 49 2.24 -3.85 -14.96
C LEU A 49 3.50 -3.60 -14.14
N VAL A 50 3.71 -4.36 -13.07
CA VAL A 50 4.93 -4.27 -12.27
C VAL A 50 6.09 -4.97 -12.98
N THR A 51 7.12 -4.22 -13.32
CA THR A 51 8.29 -4.72 -14.07
C THR A 51 9.51 -4.97 -13.16
N ALA A 52 9.63 -4.23 -12.05
CA ALA A 52 10.69 -4.45 -11.07
C ALA A 52 10.27 -4.05 -9.66
N VAL A 53 10.92 -4.68 -8.67
CA VAL A 53 10.70 -4.40 -7.24
C VAL A 53 12.06 -4.18 -6.56
N ASP A 54 12.27 -3.00 -5.99
CA ASP A 54 13.46 -2.65 -5.22
C ASP A 54 13.09 -2.03 -3.87
N ARG A 55 13.25 -2.80 -2.78
CA ARG A 55 13.13 -2.34 -1.38
C ARG A 55 11.93 -1.44 -1.09
N GLY A 56 10.76 -1.77 -1.68
CA GLY A 56 9.50 -1.03 -1.48
C GLY A 56 9.23 0.07 -2.50
N ARG A 57 10.11 0.25 -3.49
CA ARG A 57 9.83 0.96 -4.75
C ARG A 57 9.50 -0.06 -5.83
N TYR A 58 8.54 0.31 -6.66
CA TYR A 58 8.00 -0.54 -7.71
C TYR A 58 8.14 0.21 -9.03
N GLN A 59 8.77 -0.41 -10.03
CA GLN A 59 8.70 0.06 -11.40
C GLN A 59 7.42 -0.48 -12.01
N VAL A 60 6.57 0.42 -12.50
CA VAL A 60 5.29 0.08 -13.11
C VAL A 60 5.28 0.63 -14.52
N LEU A 61 4.96 -0.21 -15.49
CA LEU A 61 4.66 0.20 -16.84
C LEU A 61 3.15 0.43 -16.94
N THR A 62 2.73 1.67 -17.10
CA THR A 62 1.30 1.98 -17.33
C THR A 62 0.82 1.36 -18.64
N GLU A 63 -0.49 1.16 -18.81
CA GLU A 63 -1.05 0.65 -20.07
C GLU A 63 -0.75 1.54 -21.28
N THR A 64 -0.50 2.83 -21.07
CA THR A 64 -0.07 3.77 -22.13
C THR A 64 1.42 3.66 -22.48
N GLY A 65 2.17 2.75 -21.83
CA GLY A 65 3.58 2.51 -22.07
C GLY A 65 4.53 3.46 -21.31
N VAL A 66 4.01 4.26 -20.38
CA VAL A 66 4.83 5.18 -19.58
C VAL A 66 5.39 4.44 -18.36
N PRO A 67 6.72 4.39 -18.18
CA PRO A 67 7.34 3.84 -16.99
C PRO A 67 7.25 4.83 -15.83
N VAL A 68 6.77 4.36 -14.68
CA VAL A 68 6.61 5.17 -13.46
C VAL A 68 7.19 4.46 -12.26
N VAL A 69 7.65 5.23 -11.28
CA VAL A 69 8.08 4.72 -9.98
C VAL A 69 6.91 4.88 -9.01
N ALA A 70 6.57 3.79 -8.32
CA ALA A 70 5.48 3.76 -7.36
C ALA A 70 5.91 3.22 -6.00
N ILE A 71 5.17 3.62 -4.97
CA ILE A 71 5.19 2.99 -3.64
C ILE A 71 3.85 2.32 -3.36
N THR A 72 3.81 1.34 -2.47
CA THR A 72 2.54 0.72 -2.07
C THR A 72 1.76 1.60 -1.11
N ALA A 73 0.45 1.62 -1.28
CA ALA A 73 -0.46 2.14 -0.26
C ALA A 73 -0.33 1.30 1.02
N ARG A 74 -0.45 1.96 2.16
CA ARG A 74 -0.25 1.33 3.47
C ARG A 74 -1.20 0.15 3.70
N GLU A 75 -2.39 0.19 3.10
CA GLU A 75 -3.38 -0.89 3.20
C GLU A 75 -3.00 -2.20 2.53
N LEU A 76 -2.15 -2.21 1.50
CA LEU A 76 -1.77 -3.44 0.81
C LEU A 76 -0.88 -4.33 1.69
N GLY A 77 -0.19 -3.74 2.68
CA GLY A 77 0.72 -4.48 3.56
C GLY A 77 2.07 -4.77 2.91
N ARG A 78 2.92 -5.49 3.64
CA ARG A 78 4.29 -5.80 3.19
C ARG A 78 4.27 -7.00 2.26
N GLY A 79 5.04 -6.93 1.17
CA GLY A 79 5.19 -8.05 0.23
C GLY A 79 3.96 -8.33 -0.64
N ALA A 80 3.00 -7.41 -0.67
CA ALA A 80 1.75 -7.59 -1.41
C ALA A 80 1.94 -7.60 -2.94
N VAL A 81 2.94 -6.87 -3.42
CA VAL A 81 3.22 -6.65 -4.85
C VAL A 81 4.52 -7.36 -5.23
N VAL A 82 4.47 -8.13 -6.32
CA VAL A 82 5.59 -8.84 -6.95
C VAL A 82 5.73 -8.44 -8.42
N VAL A 83 6.83 -8.86 -9.05
CA VAL A 83 7.00 -8.69 -10.50
C VAL A 83 5.90 -9.44 -11.25
N GLY A 84 5.39 -8.83 -12.31
CA GLY A 84 4.30 -9.38 -13.13
C GLY A 84 2.89 -9.10 -12.60
N ASP A 85 2.74 -8.54 -11.40
CA ASP A 85 1.43 -8.08 -10.94
C ASP A 85 0.84 -7.00 -11.84
N ARG A 86 -0.44 -7.16 -12.18
CA ARG A 86 -1.27 -6.08 -12.71
C ARG A 86 -1.79 -5.26 -11.53
N VAL A 87 -1.60 -3.95 -11.57
CA VAL A 87 -1.86 -3.04 -10.46
C VAL A 87 -2.58 -1.79 -10.93
N ASP A 88 -3.26 -1.13 -10.00
CA ASP A 88 -3.81 0.20 -10.26
C ASP A 88 -3.04 1.23 -9.45
N VAL A 89 -2.61 2.29 -10.14
CA VAL A 89 -1.77 3.36 -9.60
C VAL A 89 -2.48 4.69 -9.62
N VAL A 90 -2.28 5.49 -8.58
CA VAL A 90 -2.75 6.88 -8.48
C VAL A 90 -1.58 7.83 -8.25
N GLY A 91 -1.82 9.12 -8.45
CA GLY A 91 -0.80 10.16 -8.30
C GLY A 91 -0.25 10.59 -9.65
N ASP A 92 1.01 11.01 -9.67
CA ASP A 92 1.65 11.46 -10.90
C ASP A 92 2.15 10.25 -11.71
N VAL A 93 1.49 9.98 -12.83
CA VAL A 93 1.80 8.91 -13.77
C VAL A 93 2.44 9.43 -15.07
N SER A 94 2.94 10.67 -15.07
CA SER A 94 3.55 11.28 -16.26
C SER A 94 4.89 10.64 -16.65
N GLY A 95 5.55 9.95 -15.72
CA GLY A 95 6.89 9.37 -15.93
C GLY A 95 8.01 10.41 -15.97
N THR A 96 7.73 11.67 -15.63
CA THR A 96 8.76 12.71 -15.55
C THR A 96 9.65 12.50 -14.32
N THR A 97 10.87 13.05 -14.35
CA THR A 97 11.82 12.92 -13.24
C THR A 97 11.22 13.43 -11.93
N ASP A 98 11.54 12.75 -10.83
CA ASP A 98 11.06 13.06 -9.48
C ASP A 98 9.54 12.95 -9.27
N THR A 99 8.82 12.31 -10.20
CA THR A 99 7.42 11.92 -9.98
C THR A 99 7.32 10.63 -9.18
N LEU A 100 6.23 10.53 -8.42
CA LEU A 100 5.97 9.37 -7.57
C LEU A 100 4.48 9.01 -7.61
N ALA A 101 4.22 7.80 -8.10
CA ALA A 101 2.90 7.20 -8.06
C ALA A 101 2.70 6.34 -6.79
N ARG A 102 1.48 5.86 -6.60
CA ARG A 102 1.14 4.94 -5.52
C ARG A 102 0.28 3.80 -6.02
N VAL A 103 0.73 2.56 -5.78
CA VAL A 103 -0.08 1.35 -6.01
C VAL A 103 -1.14 1.25 -4.93
N VAL A 104 -2.41 1.27 -5.33
CA VAL A 104 -3.56 1.23 -4.41
C VAL A 104 -4.27 -0.10 -4.42
N ARG A 105 -4.14 -0.86 -5.51
CA ARG A 105 -4.77 -2.18 -5.69
C ARG A 105 -3.87 -3.09 -6.52
N VAL A 106 -3.86 -4.36 -6.15
CA VAL A 106 -3.30 -5.46 -6.94
C VAL A 106 -4.50 -6.18 -7.54
N GLN A 107 -4.49 -6.40 -8.84
CA GLN A 107 -5.54 -7.14 -9.54
C GLN A 107 -5.41 -8.64 -9.24
N GLU A 108 -6.45 -9.40 -9.57
CA GLU A 108 -6.44 -10.85 -9.39
C GLU A 108 -5.33 -11.49 -10.24
N ARG A 109 -4.61 -12.45 -9.64
CA ARG A 109 -3.49 -13.14 -10.29
C ARG A 109 -4.01 -14.37 -11.02
N THR A 110 -3.63 -14.53 -12.29
CA THR A 110 -3.97 -15.73 -13.09
C THR A 110 -3.02 -16.89 -12.78
N THR A 111 -1.72 -16.60 -12.69
CA THR A 111 -0.67 -17.56 -12.37
C THR A 111 0.24 -17.02 -11.27
N VAL A 112 0.85 -17.92 -10.50
CA VAL A 112 1.73 -17.56 -9.38
C VAL A 112 2.86 -18.57 -9.26
N LEU A 113 4.09 -18.15 -9.58
CA LEU A 113 5.28 -18.99 -9.36
C LEU A 113 5.86 -18.73 -7.97
N ARG A 114 5.98 -19.80 -7.17
CA ARG A 114 6.42 -19.74 -5.78
C ARG A 114 7.78 -20.41 -5.60
N ARG A 115 8.53 -19.93 -4.60
CA ARG A 115 9.73 -20.59 -4.08
C ARG A 115 9.44 -21.11 -2.68
N SER A 116 9.68 -22.39 -2.47
CA SER A 116 9.76 -22.95 -1.11
C SER A 116 10.87 -22.26 -0.34
N ALA A 117 10.59 -21.80 0.87
CA ALA A 117 11.61 -21.20 1.69
C ALA A 117 12.49 -22.28 2.33
N GLU A 118 13.80 -22.04 2.43
CA GLU A 118 14.76 -23.01 2.98
C GLU A 118 14.64 -23.16 4.52
N ASP A 119 14.01 -22.20 5.20
CA ASP A 119 13.90 -22.16 6.67
C ASP A 119 12.49 -22.46 7.20
N SER A 120 12.46 -23.14 8.35
CA SER A 120 11.31 -23.77 9.03
C SER A 120 10.19 -22.84 9.53
N VAL A 121 10.21 -21.53 9.22
CA VAL A 121 9.20 -20.56 9.68
C VAL A 121 8.58 -19.72 8.55
N SER A 122 8.86 -19.99 7.28
CA SER A 122 8.42 -19.11 6.19
C SER A 122 7.41 -19.73 5.23
N THR A 123 6.23 -19.10 5.17
CA THR A 123 5.27 -19.15 4.08
C THR A 123 5.97 -19.08 2.72
N GLU A 124 5.52 -19.88 1.75
CA GLU A 124 5.99 -19.85 0.37
C GLU A 124 6.06 -18.41 -0.17
N ARG A 125 7.18 -18.07 -0.82
CA ARG A 125 7.39 -16.72 -1.35
C ARG A 125 7.11 -16.69 -2.84
N VAL A 126 6.17 -15.84 -3.23
CA VAL A 126 5.89 -15.56 -4.65
C VAL A 126 7.10 -14.88 -5.27
N ILE A 127 7.59 -15.43 -6.39
CA ILE A 127 8.69 -14.86 -7.19
C ILE A 127 8.11 -13.93 -8.27
N VAL A 128 7.13 -14.44 -9.03
CA VAL A 128 6.48 -13.75 -10.15
C VAL A 128 5.00 -14.12 -10.20
N ALA A 129 4.17 -13.19 -10.66
CA ALA A 129 2.75 -13.38 -10.92
C ALA A 129 2.44 -13.14 -12.40
N ASN A 130 1.35 -13.74 -12.91
CA ASN A 130 0.86 -13.56 -14.28
C ASN A 130 1.91 -13.81 -15.37
N ALA A 131 2.83 -14.74 -15.10
CA ALA A 131 3.70 -15.29 -16.12
C ALA A 131 3.01 -16.51 -16.73
N ASP A 132 2.85 -16.54 -18.04
CA ASP A 132 2.13 -17.64 -18.72
C ASP A 132 3.09 -18.74 -19.20
N GLN A 133 4.38 -18.42 -19.40
CA GLN A 133 5.38 -19.36 -19.93
C GLN A 133 6.64 -19.41 -19.06
N LEU A 134 7.14 -20.62 -18.76
CA LEU A 134 8.44 -20.83 -18.13
C LEU A 134 9.45 -21.33 -19.17
N VAL A 135 10.49 -20.53 -19.46
CA VAL A 135 11.57 -20.94 -20.35
C VAL A 135 12.74 -21.49 -19.53
N ILE A 136 13.01 -22.79 -19.67
CA ILE A 136 14.13 -23.47 -19.00
C ILE A 136 15.36 -23.43 -19.90
N VAL A 137 16.39 -22.71 -19.46
CA VAL A 137 17.66 -22.59 -20.20
C VAL A 137 18.72 -23.44 -19.51
N THR A 138 19.36 -24.33 -20.27
CA THR A 138 20.50 -25.14 -19.82
C THR A 138 21.59 -25.15 -20.87
N ALA A 139 22.85 -25.26 -20.44
CA ALA A 139 23.99 -25.38 -21.33
C ALA A 139 24.27 -26.86 -21.65
N LEU A 140 24.90 -27.14 -22.80
CA LEU A 140 25.37 -28.49 -23.12
C LEU A 140 26.66 -28.85 -22.36
N ALA A 141 27.43 -27.83 -21.94
CA ALA A 141 28.65 -27.96 -21.14
C ALA A 141 28.87 -26.67 -20.34
N ASP A 142 29.67 -26.74 -19.26
CA ASP A 142 30.07 -25.61 -18.41
C ASP A 142 28.91 -24.71 -17.92
N PRO A 143 27.99 -25.21 -17.08
CA PRO A 143 28.00 -26.52 -16.42
C PRO A 143 27.30 -27.62 -17.23
N GLU A 144 27.66 -28.87 -16.97
CA GLU A 144 26.94 -30.05 -17.49
C GLU A 144 25.44 -29.96 -17.13
N PRO A 145 24.53 -30.24 -18.09
CA PRO A 145 23.10 -30.18 -17.84
C PRO A 145 22.70 -31.15 -16.73
N ARG A 146 21.81 -30.68 -15.85
CA ARG A 146 21.30 -31.47 -14.71
C ARG A 146 19.81 -31.79 -14.97
N PRO A 147 19.46 -32.99 -15.48
CA PRO A 147 18.07 -33.32 -15.81
C PRO A 147 17.09 -33.10 -14.66
N ARG A 148 17.48 -33.46 -13.43
CA ARG A 148 16.66 -33.24 -12.22
C ARG A 148 16.36 -31.76 -11.92
N MET A 149 17.11 -30.81 -12.47
CA MET A 149 16.76 -29.39 -12.39
C MET A 149 15.56 -29.12 -13.30
N VAL A 150 15.62 -29.59 -14.54
CA VAL A 150 14.55 -29.45 -15.54
C VAL A 150 13.26 -30.06 -15.01
N ASP A 151 13.30 -31.29 -14.50
CA ASP A 151 12.13 -31.96 -13.93
C ASP A 151 11.45 -31.13 -12.82
N ARG A 152 12.25 -30.54 -11.92
CA ARG A 152 11.73 -29.70 -10.84
C ARG A 152 11.15 -28.38 -11.35
N CYS A 153 11.76 -27.78 -12.36
CA CYS A 153 11.22 -26.59 -13.01
C CYS A 153 9.89 -26.88 -13.71
N LEU A 154 9.76 -28.02 -14.40
CA LEU A 154 8.52 -28.46 -15.03
C LEU A 154 7.40 -28.68 -14.00
N VAL A 155 7.70 -29.34 -12.87
CA VAL A 155 6.73 -29.52 -11.77
C VAL A 155 6.27 -28.16 -11.22
N ALA A 156 7.19 -27.22 -11.03
CA ALA A 156 6.85 -25.88 -10.53
C ALA A 156 5.99 -25.07 -11.53
N ALA A 157 6.26 -25.18 -12.83
CA ALA A 157 5.45 -24.54 -13.87
C ALA A 157 4.03 -25.11 -13.90
N PHE A 158 3.90 -26.44 -13.83
CA PHE A 158 2.61 -27.11 -13.82
C PHE A 158 1.78 -26.73 -12.58
N ASP A 159 2.38 -26.71 -11.39
CA ASP A 159 1.72 -26.24 -10.16
C ASP A 159 1.28 -24.77 -10.26
N ALA A 160 2.09 -23.93 -10.90
CA ALA A 160 1.79 -22.51 -11.12
C ALA A 160 0.75 -22.25 -12.22
N GLY A 161 0.31 -23.27 -12.96
CA GLY A 161 -0.62 -23.14 -14.08
C GLY A 161 -0.01 -22.49 -15.32
N MET A 162 1.30 -22.66 -15.53
CA MET A 162 2.06 -22.08 -16.64
C MET A 162 2.31 -23.12 -17.74
N ASP A 163 2.44 -22.65 -18.98
CA ASP A 163 2.96 -23.44 -20.09
C ASP A 163 4.50 -23.59 -19.93
N ALA A 164 5.03 -24.78 -20.19
CA ALA A 164 6.44 -25.13 -19.97
C ALA A 164 7.08 -25.83 -21.17
#